data_AF-A0A8T6M720-F1
#
_entry.id   AF-A0A8T6M720-F1
#
_cell.length_a   1.000
_cell.length_b   1.000
_cell.length_c   1.000
_cell.angle_alpha   90.00
_cell.angle_beta   90.00
_cell.angle_gamma   90.00
#
_symmetry.space_group_name_H-M   'P 1'
#
loop_
_entity.id
_entity.type
_entity.pdbx_description
1 polymer ?
#
loop_
_entity_poly.entity_id
_entity_poly.type
_entity_poly.pdbx_seq_one_letter_code
_entity_poly.pdbx_strand_id
1 'polypeptide(L)'
;MPFKDLEKRKEYRRNWYKLNSFSEKRHVKQRKEKLKKWIEEYKSRLKCLKCRETHPSTIDFHHKDGRKKEISISKMVSEGYSMLKIKKEIEKCQILCSNCHRKLHWKKNKF
;
A
#
# COMPACT_ATOMS: atom_id res chain seq x y z
N MET A 1 23.61 13.77 -6.39
CA MET A 1 23.53 14.56 -5.14
C MET A 1 24.66 15.59 -5.15
N PRO A 2 24.40 16.88 -4.90
CA PRO A 2 25.32 17.98 -5.23
C PRO A 2 26.55 18.17 -4.33
N PHE A 3 26.64 17.53 -3.16
CA PHE A 3 27.77 17.72 -2.23
C PHE A 3 28.45 16.38 -1.91
N LYS A 4 29.78 16.37 -1.73
CA LYS A 4 30.55 15.18 -1.25
C LYS A 4 30.62 15.12 0.29
N ASP A 5 30.69 16.27 0.94
CA ASP A 5 30.77 16.43 2.40
C ASP A 5 29.44 16.07 3.11
N LEU A 6 29.53 15.33 4.22
CA LEU A 6 28.37 14.82 4.97
C LEU A 6 27.61 15.90 5.74
N GLU A 7 28.30 16.88 6.33
CA GLU A 7 27.66 17.95 7.09
C GLU A 7 26.94 18.92 6.15
N LYS A 8 27.56 19.30 5.04
CA LYS A 8 26.91 20.10 3.98
C LYS A 8 25.67 19.39 3.41
N ARG A 9 25.69 18.06 3.29
CA ARG A 9 24.50 17.27 2.90
C ARG A 9 23.38 17.31 3.95
N LYS A 10 23.72 17.27 5.24
CA LYS A 10 22.74 17.34 6.34
C LYS A 10 22.11 18.73 6.39
N GLU A 11 22.92 19.77 6.32
CA GLU A 11 22.49 21.17 6.32
C GLU A 11 21.59 21.50 5.12
N TYR A 12 22.03 21.13 3.91
CA TYR A 12 21.22 21.28 2.70
C TYR A 12 19.86 20.60 2.84
N ARG A 13 19.81 19.36 3.34
CA ARG A 13 18.54 18.65 3.57
C ARG A 13 17.66 19.36 4.59
N ARG A 14 18.22 19.84 5.71
CA ARG A 14 17.46 20.59 6.72
C ARG A 14 16.85 21.86 6.13
N ASN A 15 17.62 22.64 5.38
CA ASN A 15 17.15 23.88 4.77
C ASN A 15 16.10 23.61 3.68
N TRP A 16 16.34 22.61 2.83
CA TRP A 16 15.36 22.18 1.84
C TRP A 16 14.04 21.72 2.49
N TYR A 17 14.10 20.91 3.55
CA TYR A 17 12.88 20.50 4.28
C TYR A 17 12.14 21.69 4.90
N LYS A 18 12.85 22.69 5.44
CA LYS A 18 12.20 23.91 5.97
C LYS A 18 11.47 24.67 4.86
N LEU A 19 12.15 24.91 3.75
CA LEU A 19 11.65 25.69 2.61
C LEU A 19 10.52 24.98 1.84
N ASN A 20 10.61 23.65 1.70
CA ASN A 20 9.70 22.87 0.86
C ASN A 20 8.68 22.04 1.66
N SER A 21 8.63 22.16 3.00
CA SER A 21 7.72 21.34 3.83
C SER A 21 6.25 21.42 3.40
N PHE A 22 5.77 22.59 3.01
CA PHE A 22 4.39 22.79 2.53
C PHE A 22 4.14 22.12 1.17
N SER A 23 5.02 22.36 0.19
CA SER A 23 4.93 21.72 -1.13
C SER A 23 5.06 20.21 -1.05
N GLU A 24 5.94 19.70 -0.20
CA GLU A 24 6.15 18.26 0.01
C GLU A 24 4.92 17.60 0.66
N LYS A 25 4.34 18.23 1.69
CA LYS A 25 3.08 17.77 2.28
C LYS A 25 1.98 17.70 1.23
N ARG A 26 1.87 18.69 0.35
CA ARG A 26 0.91 18.72 -0.75
C ARG A 26 1.16 17.61 -1.77
N HIS A 27 2.40 17.41 -2.21
CA HIS A 27 2.76 16.33 -3.14
C HIS A 27 2.47 14.94 -2.57
N VAL A 28 2.83 14.72 -1.30
CA VAL A 28 2.55 13.46 -0.60
C VAL A 28 1.04 13.23 -0.51
N LYS A 29 0.25 14.25 -0.15
CA LYS A 29 -1.21 14.15 -0.09
C LYS A 29 -1.81 13.79 -1.46
N GLN A 30 -1.46 14.52 -2.52
CA GLN A 30 -1.95 14.27 -3.87
C GLN A 30 -1.61 12.86 -4.36
N ARG A 31 -0.40 12.38 -4.05
CA ARG A 31 0.03 11.03 -4.40
C ARG A 31 -0.82 9.96 -3.70
N LYS A 32 -1.09 10.13 -2.40
CA LYS A 32 -1.95 9.22 -1.63
C LYS A 32 -3.39 9.23 -2.16
N GLU A 33 -3.94 10.38 -2.52
CA GLU A 33 -5.27 10.49 -3.13
C GLU A 33 -5.34 9.77 -4.47
N LYS A 34 -4.34 9.95 -5.34
CA LYS A 34 -4.25 9.22 -6.62
C LYS A 34 -4.18 7.71 -6.41
N LEU A 35 -3.38 7.24 -5.45
CA LEU A 35 -3.29 5.82 -5.12
C LEU A 35 -4.60 5.28 -4.54
N LYS A 36 -5.30 6.06 -3.72
CA LYS A 36 -6.61 5.68 -3.16
C LYS A 36 -7.67 5.50 -4.25
N LYS A 37 -7.76 6.44 -5.20
CA LYS A 37 -8.67 6.33 -6.35
C LYS A 37 -8.32 5.11 -7.20
N TRP A 38 -7.04 4.95 -7.51
CA TRP A 38 -6.57 3.81 -8.31
C TRP A 38 -6.91 2.46 -7.66
N ILE A 39 -6.70 2.29 -6.35
CA ILE A 39 -6.99 1.01 -5.69
C ILE A 39 -8.49 0.72 -5.62
N GLU A 40 -9.32 1.75 -5.49
CA GLU A 40 -10.78 1.63 -5.50
C GLU A 40 -11.29 1.17 -6.87
N GLU A 41 -10.83 1.82 -7.95
CA GLU A 41 -11.11 1.42 -9.34
C GLU A 41 -10.56 0.03 -9.67
N TYR A 42 -9.40 -0.33 -9.11
CA TYR A 42 -8.83 -1.65 -9.29
C TYR A 42 -9.70 -2.72 -8.60
N LYS A 43 -10.13 -2.46 -7.35
CA LYS A 43 -11.00 -3.37 -6.58
C LYS A 43 -12.38 -3.57 -7.20
N SER A 44 -12.94 -2.57 -7.90
CA SER A 44 -14.27 -2.69 -8.54
C SER A 44 -14.33 -3.69 -9.68
N ARG A 45 -13.17 -4.11 -10.20
CA ARG A 45 -13.05 -5.12 -11.26
C ARG A 45 -12.79 -6.53 -10.71
N LEU A 46 -12.73 -6.66 -9.39
CA LEU A 46 -12.36 -7.90 -8.71
C LEU A 46 -13.58 -8.56 -8.09
N LYS A 47 -13.44 -9.87 -7.85
CA LYS A 47 -14.42 -10.68 -7.12
C LYS A 47 -13.73 -11.59 -6.14
N CYS A 48 -14.36 -11.80 -4.99
CA CYS A 48 -13.88 -12.76 -4.00
C CYS A 48 -13.74 -14.16 -4.64
N LEU A 49 -12.57 -14.77 -4.47
CA LEU A 49 -12.29 -16.11 -4.99
C LEU A 49 -13.21 -17.18 -4.39
N LYS A 50 -13.69 -16.98 -3.15
CA LYS A 50 -14.50 -17.97 -2.42
C LYS A 50 -16.01 -17.79 -2.57
N CYS A 51 -16.52 -16.58 -2.44
CA CYS A 51 -17.97 -16.32 -2.39
C CYS A 51 -18.46 -15.38 -3.49
N ARG A 52 -17.61 -15.00 -4.45
CA ARG A 52 -17.94 -14.14 -5.61
C ARG A 52 -18.42 -12.72 -5.31
N GLU A 53 -18.47 -12.29 -4.05
CA GLU A 53 -18.69 -10.88 -3.64
C GLU A 53 -17.83 -9.91 -4.47
N THR A 54 -18.42 -8.80 -4.91
CA THR A 54 -17.83 -7.83 -5.84
C THR A 54 -17.74 -6.41 -5.28
N HIS A 55 -18.37 -6.13 -4.12
CA HIS A 55 -18.38 -4.78 -3.58
C HIS A 55 -16.94 -4.33 -3.23
N PRO A 56 -16.41 -3.25 -3.86
CA PRO A 56 -15.00 -2.88 -3.77
C PRO A 56 -14.52 -2.65 -2.32
N SER A 57 -15.37 -2.09 -1.46
CA SER A 57 -15.03 -1.85 -0.04
C SER A 57 -14.78 -3.14 0.74
N THR A 58 -15.31 -4.28 0.29
CA THR A 58 -15.17 -5.57 0.95
C THR A 58 -14.02 -6.39 0.39
N ILE A 59 -13.46 -6.02 -0.77
CA ILE A 59 -12.36 -6.76 -1.39
C ILE A 59 -11.05 -6.50 -0.65
N ASP A 60 -10.38 -7.57 -0.24
CA ASP A 60 -9.09 -7.58 0.43
C ASP A 60 -8.06 -8.43 -0.32
N PHE A 61 -6.79 -8.05 -0.15
CA PHE A 61 -5.64 -8.77 -0.70
C PHE A 61 -5.04 -9.64 0.40
N HIS A 62 -5.29 -10.95 0.32
CA HIS A 62 -4.75 -11.91 1.28
C HIS A 62 -3.48 -12.54 0.72
N HIS A 63 -2.37 -12.41 1.44
CA HIS A 63 -1.14 -13.08 1.07
C HIS A 63 -1.22 -14.60 1.26
N LYS A 64 -0.70 -15.37 0.30
CA LYS A 64 -0.82 -16.84 0.32
C LYS A 64 0.10 -17.49 1.37
N ASP A 65 1.35 -17.02 1.45
CA ASP A 65 2.42 -17.64 2.24
C ASP A 65 3.12 -16.61 3.14
N GLY A 66 2.74 -16.58 4.42
CA GLY A 66 3.33 -15.68 5.44
C GLY A 66 4.78 -15.96 5.84
N ARG A 67 5.57 -16.59 4.95
CA ARG A 67 6.98 -16.94 5.19
C ARG A 67 7.95 -15.77 4.95
N LYS A 68 7.49 -14.65 4.39
CA LYS A 68 8.28 -13.41 4.22
C LYS A 68 7.59 -12.24 4.91
N LYS A 69 8.34 -11.18 5.23
CA LYS A 69 7.78 -9.89 5.68
C LYS A 69 6.89 -9.31 4.57
N GLU A 70 5.60 -9.57 4.67
CA GLU A 70 4.57 -9.06 3.77
C GLU A 70 4.03 -7.74 4.32
N ILE A 71 3.87 -6.75 3.44
CA ILE A 71 3.27 -5.46 3.81
C ILE A 71 1.87 -5.46 3.20
N SER A 72 0.85 -5.21 4.02
CA SER A 72 -0.52 -5.16 3.52
C SER A 72 -0.69 -4.08 2.46
N ILE A 73 -1.45 -4.37 1.41
CA ILE A 73 -1.70 -3.41 0.32
C ILE A 73 -2.31 -2.12 0.87
N SER A 74 -3.20 -2.21 1.85
CA SER A 74 -3.79 -1.05 2.53
C SER A 74 -2.73 -0.16 3.18
N LYS A 75 -1.72 -0.76 3.83
CA LYS A 75 -0.59 -0.02 4.42
C LYS A 75 0.30 0.62 3.35
N MET A 76 0.57 -0.10 2.26
CA MET A 76 1.35 0.47 1.15
C MET A 76 0.64 1.66 0.50
N VAL A 77 -0.69 1.63 0.37
CA VAL A 77 -1.47 2.77 -0.13
C VAL A 77 -1.44 3.94 0.85
N SER A 78 -1.65 3.69 2.15
CA SER A 78 -1.70 4.75 3.17
C SER A 78 -0.35 5.44 3.42
N GLU A 79 0.75 4.69 3.36
CA GLU A 79 2.11 5.21 3.44
C GLU A 79 2.58 5.82 2.10
N GLY A 80 1.84 5.56 1.02
CA GLY A 80 2.19 5.97 -0.33
C GLY A 80 3.45 5.25 -0.78
N TYR A 81 3.35 4.01 -1.19
CA TYR A 81 4.42 3.32 -1.88
C TYR A 81 4.36 3.64 -3.38
N SER A 82 5.42 3.35 -4.12
CA SER A 82 5.35 3.48 -5.57
C SER A 82 4.34 2.50 -6.15
N MET A 83 3.71 2.90 -7.26
CA MET A 83 2.71 2.04 -7.89
C MET A 83 3.32 0.71 -8.34
N LEU A 84 4.55 0.73 -8.85
CA LEU A 84 5.26 -0.51 -9.20
C LEU A 84 5.38 -1.49 -8.02
N LYS A 85 5.70 -0.99 -6.82
CA LYS A 85 5.83 -1.84 -5.63
C LYS A 85 4.48 -2.44 -5.21
N ILE A 86 3.42 -1.64 -5.22
CA ILE A 86 2.08 -2.10 -4.88
C ILE A 86 1.60 -3.19 -5.86
N LYS A 87 1.80 -3.00 -7.17
CA LYS A 87 1.43 -4.01 -8.19
C LYS A 87 2.16 -5.34 -7.97
N LYS A 88 3.48 -5.28 -7.77
CA LYS A 88 4.30 -6.47 -7.45
C LYS A 88 3.86 -7.18 -6.17
N GLU A 89 3.32 -6.44 -5.20
CA GLU A 89 2.80 -7.04 -3.98
C GLU A 89 1.43 -7.68 -4.20
N ILE A 90 0.55 -7.03 -4.99
CA ILE A 90 -0.77 -7.58 -5.35
C ILE A 90 -0.63 -8.94 -6.07
N GLU A 91 0.39 -9.13 -6.90
CA GLU A 91 0.67 -10.41 -7.59
C GLU A 91 0.87 -11.60 -6.64
N LYS A 92 1.28 -11.34 -5.38
CA LYS A 92 1.47 -12.37 -4.35
C LYS A 92 0.18 -12.70 -3.60
N CYS A 93 -0.86 -11.91 -3.80
CA CYS A 93 -2.11 -11.99 -3.04
C CYS A 93 -3.16 -12.82 -3.78
N GLN A 94 -4.03 -13.47 -3.02
CA GLN A 94 -5.33 -13.94 -3.49
C GLN A 94 -6.41 -12.91 -3.12
N ILE A 95 -7.43 -12.80 -3.97
CA ILE A 95 -8.52 -11.87 -3.78
C ILE A 95 -9.61 -12.53 -2.93
N LEU A 96 -9.90 -11.96 -1.76
CA LEU A 96 -10.95 -12.43 -0.87
C LEU A 96 -11.81 -11.25 -0.41
N CYS A 97 -13.09 -11.47 -0.13
CA CYS A 97 -13.83 -10.47 0.62
C CYS A 97 -13.43 -10.51 2.11
N SER A 98 -13.63 -9.43 2.86
CA SER A 98 -13.25 -9.31 4.27
C SER A 98 -13.80 -10.45 5.14
N ASN A 99 -15.02 -10.92 4.85
CA ASN A 99 -15.60 -12.05 5.58
C ASN A 99 -14.88 -13.37 5.30
N CYS A 100 -14.59 -13.68 4.03
CA CYS A 100 -13.84 -14.87 3.65
C CYS A 100 -12.39 -14.81 4.16
N HIS A 101 -11.79 -13.63 4.15
CA HIS A 101 -10.44 -13.37 4.64
C HIS A 101 -10.34 -13.64 6.15
N ARG A 102 -11.26 -13.09 6.96
CA ARG A 102 -11.33 -13.34 8.42
C ARG A 102 -11.57 -14.82 8.74
N LYS A 103 -12.50 -15.48 8.04
CA LYS A 103 -12.76 -16.93 8.20
C LYS A 103 -11.51 -17.77 7.91
N LEU A 104 -10.69 -17.37 6.92
CA LEU A 104 -9.46 -18.05 6.57
C LEU A 104 -8.41 -17.91 7.69
N HIS A 105 -8.18 -16.69 8.20
CA HIS A 105 -7.26 -16.47 9.33
C HIS A 105 -7.68 -17.26 10.57
N TRP A 106 -8.98 -17.26 10.90
CA TRP A 106 -9.51 -18.04 12.02
C TRP A 106 -9.19 -19.54 11.88
N LYS A 107 -9.36 -20.12 10.69
CA LYS A 107 -9.05 -21.53 10.43
C LYS A 107 -7.55 -21.84 10.54
N LYS A 108 -6.68 -20.94 10.06
CA LYS A 108 -5.22 -21.11 10.13
C LYS A 108 -4.68 -21.08 11.56
N ASN A 109 -5.32 -20.37 12.49
CA ASN A 109 -4.84 -20.22 13.87
C ASN A 109 -5.35 -21.32 14.83
N LYS A 110 -6.25 -22.20 14.39
CA LYS A 110 -6.84 -23.25 15.23
C LYS A 110 -6.11 -24.61 15.18
N PHE A 111 -5.00 -24.67 14.46
CA PHE A 111 -4.12 -25.84 14.28
C PHE A 111 -2.67 -25.36 14.14
#